data_AF-A0A9Q5NAT7-F1
#
_entry.id   AF-A0A9Q5NAT7-F1
#
_cell.length_a   1.000
_cell.length_b   1.000
_cell.length_c   1.000
_cell.angle_alpha   90.00
_cell.angle_beta   90.00
_cell.angle_gamma   90.00
#
_symmetry.space_group_name_H-M   'P 1'
#
loop_
_entity.id
_entity.type
_entity.pdbx_description
1 polymer ?
#
loop_
_entity_poly.entity_id
_entity_poly.type
_entity_poly.pdbx_seq_one_letter_code
_entity_poly.pdbx_strand_id
1 'polypeptide(L)'
;MTDDINMNTSSTPSAPRPARQRRHSSFDDETMHSLEKQLAHRPDKHELIERNILKDDRVAPALQAAREQLEKSQLQDKLEHAITNRPKPEELVKEGILLPDEAPTASA
;
A
#
# COMPACT_ATOMS: atom_id res chain seq x y z
N MET A 1 66.46 -3.50 -10.59
CA MET A 1 66.19 -3.04 -11.97
C MET A 1 65.03 -3.85 -12.50
N THR A 2 64.07 -3.18 -13.11
CA THR A 2 62.71 -3.57 -13.55
C THR A 2 62.72 -4.82 -14.48
N ASP A 3 61.65 -5.60 -14.68
CA ASP A 3 60.44 -5.22 -15.42
C ASP A 3 59.24 -6.18 -15.14
N ASP A 4 58.11 -5.54 -14.82
CA ASP A 4 56.73 -5.75 -15.29
C ASP A 4 56.06 -7.14 -15.29
N ILE A 5 55.21 -7.33 -14.26
CA ILE A 5 54.03 -8.20 -14.30
C ILE A 5 52.98 -7.54 -15.21
N ASN A 6 52.73 -8.15 -16.35
CA ASN A 6 51.66 -7.78 -17.28
C ASN A 6 50.28 -8.03 -16.65
N MET A 7 49.70 -7.00 -16.01
CA MET A 7 48.28 -6.92 -15.68
C MET A 7 47.51 -6.48 -16.92
N ASN A 8 47.05 -7.45 -17.71
CA ASN A 8 46.07 -7.18 -18.75
C ASN A 8 44.72 -6.82 -18.09
N THR A 9 44.57 -5.54 -17.73
CA THR A 9 43.27 -4.93 -17.52
C THR A 9 42.56 -4.95 -18.88
N SER A 10 41.57 -5.83 -19.04
CA SER A 10 40.65 -5.77 -20.16
C SER A 10 39.82 -4.49 -20.05
N SER A 11 40.43 -3.37 -20.45
CA SER A 11 39.75 -2.13 -20.74
C SER A 11 38.90 -2.40 -21.96
N THR A 12 37.66 -2.83 -21.74
CA THR A 12 36.63 -2.84 -22.77
C THR A 12 36.64 -1.46 -23.42
N PRO A 13 36.86 -1.36 -24.75
CA PRO A 13 36.76 -0.07 -25.41
C PRO A 13 35.31 0.40 -25.26
N SER A 14 35.12 1.42 -24.44
CA SER A 14 33.83 2.09 -24.31
C SER A 14 33.51 2.68 -25.67
N ALA A 15 32.61 2.02 -26.40
CA ALA A 15 32.08 2.52 -27.66
C ALA A 15 31.66 3.98 -27.48
N PRO A 16 31.87 4.86 -28.48
CA PRO A 16 31.41 6.24 -28.39
C PRO A 16 29.90 6.19 -28.14
N ARG A 17 29.51 6.56 -26.92
CA ARG A 17 28.11 6.57 -26.50
C ARG A 17 27.39 7.43 -27.53
N PRO A 18 26.42 6.89 -28.28
CA PRO A 18 25.78 7.64 -29.36
C PRO A 18 25.28 8.96 -28.77
N ALA A 19 25.55 10.07 -29.47
CA ALA A 19 25.12 11.39 -29.06
C ALA A 19 23.65 11.27 -28.66
N ARG A 20 23.37 11.49 -27.36
CA ARG A 20 22.03 11.36 -26.80
C ARG A 20 21.14 12.32 -27.56
N GLN A 21 20.38 11.81 -28.53
CA GLN A 21 19.43 12.59 -29.30
C GLN A 21 18.61 13.38 -28.27
N ARG A 22 18.67 14.71 -28.34
CA ARG A 22 17.95 15.55 -27.39
C ARG A 22 16.50 15.15 -27.52
N ARG A 23 15.92 14.65 -26.42
CA ARG A 23 14.49 14.39 -26.35
C ARG A 23 13.82 15.75 -26.48
N HIS A 24 13.33 16.07 -27.68
CA HIS A 24 12.48 17.22 -27.87
C HIS A 24 11.23 16.99 -27.01
N SER A 25 10.95 17.92 -26.11
CA SER A 25 9.73 17.94 -25.33
C SER A 25 8.60 18.40 -26.25
N SER A 26 8.13 17.52 -27.13
CA SER A 26 6.85 17.73 -27.79
C SER A 26 5.76 17.31 -26.80
N PHE A 27 5.49 18.18 -25.84
CA PHE A 27 4.23 18.10 -25.15
C PHE A 27 3.22 18.78 -26.07
N ASP A 28 2.24 18.02 -26.56
CA ASP A 28 1.18 18.57 -27.40
C ASP A 28 0.33 19.54 -26.56
N ASP A 29 -0.09 20.68 -27.11
CA ASP A 29 -0.89 21.68 -26.37
C ASP A 29 -2.17 21.09 -25.75
N GLU A 30 -2.79 20.14 -26.45
CA GLU A 30 -3.93 19.36 -25.96
C GLU A 30 -3.60 18.57 -24.67
N THR A 31 -2.40 17.99 -24.59
CA THR A 31 -1.94 17.26 -23.40
C THR A 31 -1.68 18.20 -22.23
N MET A 32 -1.15 19.40 -22.51
CA MET A 32 -0.95 20.45 -21.50
C MET A 32 -2.28 20.93 -20.94
N HIS A 33 -3.26 21.21 -21.80
CA HIS A 33 -4.58 21.68 -21.39
C HIS A 33 -5.36 20.62 -20.60
N SER A 34 -5.29 19.35 -21.01
CA SER A 34 -5.90 18.23 -20.27
C SER A 34 -5.29 18.06 -18.89
N LEU A 35 -3.95 18.14 -18.78
CA LEU A 35 -3.24 18.04 -17.51
C LEU A 35 -3.59 19.19 -16.57
N GLU A 36 -3.64 20.43 -17.07
CA GLU A 36 -4.03 21.61 -16.28
C GLU A 36 -5.43 21.44 -15.69
N LYS A 37 -6.39 20.97 -16.50
CA LYS A 37 -7.74 20.65 -16.03
C LYS A 37 -7.73 19.58 -14.94
N GLN A 38 -6.93 18.52 -15.07
CA GLN A 38 -6.84 17.46 -14.06
C GLN A 38 -6.19 17.95 -12.75
N LEU A 39 -5.18 18.80 -12.84
CA LEU A 39 -4.53 19.39 -11.67
C LEU A 39 -5.46 20.35 -10.92
N ALA A 40 -6.31 21.09 -11.63
CA ALA A 40 -7.30 21.99 -11.02
C ALA A 40 -8.38 21.23 -10.21
N HIS A 41 -8.69 19.98 -10.58
CA HIS A 41 -9.67 19.14 -9.89
C HIS A 41 -9.03 18.11 -8.96
N ARG A 42 -7.74 18.27 -8.63
CA ARG A 42 -7.00 17.31 -7.81
C ARG A 42 -7.57 17.29 -6.39
N PRO A 43 -8.04 16.14 -5.88
CA PRO A 43 -8.49 16.01 -4.50
C PRO A 43 -7.37 16.23 -3.50
N ASP A 44 -7.74 16.72 -2.31
CA ASP A 44 -6.78 16.89 -1.22
C ASP A 44 -6.29 15.55 -0.68
N LYS A 45 -5.08 15.56 -0.12
CA LYS A 45 -4.48 14.36 0.49
C LYS A 45 -5.38 13.74 1.56
N HIS A 46 -6.01 14.58 2.39
CA HIS A 46 -6.90 14.11 3.47
C HIS A 46 -8.13 13.38 2.91
N GLU A 47 -8.75 13.91 1.85
CA GLU A 47 -9.89 13.28 1.19
C GLU A 47 -9.52 11.90 0.61
N LEU A 48 -8.31 11.75 0.07
CA LEU A 48 -7.82 10.46 -0.42
C LEU A 48 -7.61 9.44 0.72
N ILE A 49 -7.20 9.90 1.90
CA ILE A 49 -7.05 9.03 3.09
C ILE A 49 -8.42 8.61 3.63
N GLU A 50 -9.36 9.55 3.73
CA GLU A 50 -10.74 9.26 4.17
C GLU A 50 -11.44 8.27 3.25
N ARG A 51 -11.22 8.38 1.94
CA ARG A 51 -11.72 7.42 0.94
C ARG A 51 -10.94 6.11 0.89
N ASN A 52 -9.95 5.91 1.76
CA ASN A 52 -9.08 4.73 1.81
C ASN A 52 -8.35 4.45 0.48
N ILE A 53 -8.11 5.49 -0.32
CA ILE A 53 -7.33 5.44 -1.57
C ILE A 53 -5.85 5.57 -1.25
N LEU A 54 -5.49 6.58 -0.46
CA LEU A 54 -4.14 6.80 0.03
C LEU A 54 -4.03 6.23 1.46
N LYS A 55 -3.05 5.37 1.69
CA LYS A 55 -2.73 4.88 3.04
C LYS A 55 -2.01 5.97 3.82
N ASP A 56 -2.13 5.99 5.16
CA ASP A 56 -1.53 7.04 5.98
C ASP A 56 -0.01 7.19 5.73
N ASP A 57 0.44 8.43 5.62
CA ASP A 57 1.79 8.83 5.20
C ASP A 57 2.82 8.80 6.34
N ARG A 58 2.44 8.31 7.52
CA ARG A 58 3.35 8.15 8.67
C ARG A 58 4.48 7.15 8.40
N VAL A 59 4.30 6.26 7.42
CA VAL A 59 5.22 5.16 7.13
C VAL A 59 5.75 5.29 5.71
N ALA A 60 7.04 5.01 5.55
CA ALA A 60 7.72 5.07 4.25
C ALA A 60 6.98 4.22 3.19
N PRO A 61 6.88 4.67 1.92
CA PRO A 61 6.11 3.98 0.89
C PRO A 61 6.46 2.49 0.72
N ALA A 62 7.75 2.15 0.84
CA ALA A 62 8.22 0.77 0.72
C ALA A 62 7.73 -0.18 1.84
N LEU A 63 7.36 0.36 3.01
CA LEU A 63 6.95 -0.42 4.19
C LEU A 63 5.43 -0.48 4.38
N GLN A 64 4.66 0.30 3.61
CA GLN A 64 3.21 0.37 3.76
C GLN A 64 2.54 -0.99 3.59
N ALA A 65 2.97 -1.77 2.59
CA ALA A 65 2.44 -3.10 2.33
C ALA A 65 2.74 -4.08 3.48
N ALA A 66 3.96 -4.06 4.01
CA ALA A 66 4.35 -4.93 5.13
C ALA A 66 3.57 -4.60 6.41
N ARG A 67 3.35 -3.30 6.69
CA ARG A 67 2.52 -2.85 7.81
C ARG A 67 1.08 -3.34 7.68
N GLU A 68 0.45 -3.16 6.52
CA GLU A 68 -0.94 -3.57 6.30
C GLU A 68 -1.12 -5.08 6.44
N GLN A 69 -0.15 -5.86 5.94
CA GLN A 69 -0.17 -7.31 6.11
C GLN A 69 -0.06 -7.72 7.59
N LEU A 70 0.80 -7.05 8.36
CA LEU A 70 0.92 -7.30 9.79
C LEU A 70 -0.36 -6.92 10.54
N GLU A 71 -0.91 -5.73 10.28
CA GLU A 71 -2.16 -5.25 10.89
C GLU A 71 -3.31 -6.20 10.60
N LYS A 72 -3.41 -6.69 9.36
CA LYS A 72 -4.42 -7.67 8.95
C LYS A 72 -4.27 -8.99 9.69
N SER A 73 -3.05 -9.53 9.81
CA SER A 73 -2.79 -10.76 10.56
C SER A 73 -3.18 -10.60 12.02
N GLN A 74 -2.76 -9.51 12.67
CA GLN A 74 -3.12 -9.25 14.06
C GLN A 74 -4.63 -9.12 14.26
N LEU A 75 -5.32 -8.46 13.33
CA LEU A 75 -6.78 -8.34 13.37
C LEU A 75 -7.45 -9.72 13.22
N GLN A 76 -6.96 -10.54 12.29
CA GLN A 76 -7.45 -11.90 12.08
C GLN A 76 -7.31 -12.73 13.36
N ASP A 77 -6.13 -12.75 13.97
CA ASP A 77 -5.86 -13.52 15.19
C ASP A 77 -6.76 -13.05 16.35
N LYS A 78 -6.92 -11.74 16.51
CA LYS A 78 -7.83 -11.15 17.52
C LYS A 78 -9.28 -11.54 17.27
N LEU A 79 -9.72 -11.48 16.03
CA LEU A 79 -11.09 -11.82 15.64
C LEU A 79 -11.35 -13.32 15.85
N GLU A 80 -10.42 -14.17 15.46
CA GLU A 80 -10.50 -15.61 15.68
C GLU A 80 -10.68 -15.93 17.17
N HIS A 81 -9.84 -15.35 18.03
CA HIS A 81 -9.97 -15.53 19.48
C HIS A 81 -11.31 -15.03 20.05
N ALA A 82 -11.82 -13.90 19.54
CA ALA A 82 -13.12 -13.38 19.97
C ALA A 82 -14.29 -14.27 19.52
N ILE A 83 -14.20 -14.84 18.32
CA ILE A 83 -15.21 -15.77 17.78
C ILE A 83 -15.19 -17.10 18.53
N THR A 84 -14.01 -17.64 18.86
CA THR A 84 -13.91 -18.91 19.61
C THR A 84 -14.52 -18.80 21.01
N ASN A 85 -14.44 -17.63 21.63
CA ASN A 85 -15.00 -17.36 22.96
C ASN A 85 -16.38 -16.69 22.88
N ARG A 86 -17.08 -16.79 21.74
CA ARG A 86 -18.39 -16.16 21.57
C ARG A 86 -19.39 -16.74 22.58
N PRO A 87 -19.93 -15.93 23.52
CA PRO A 87 -20.88 -16.41 24.51
C PRO A 87 -22.20 -16.83 23.86
N LYS A 88 -22.84 -17.83 24.45
CA LYS A 88 -24.14 -18.31 23.93
C LYS A 88 -25.25 -17.29 24.24
N PRO A 89 -26.33 -17.24 23.45
CA PRO A 89 -27.45 -16.35 23.72
C PRO A 89 -28.03 -16.53 25.14
N GLU A 90 -28.07 -17.77 25.64
CA GLU A 90 -28.54 -18.08 26.99
C GLU A 90 -27.68 -17.44 28.10
N GLU A 91 -26.37 -17.40 27.90
CA GLU A 91 -25.42 -16.76 28.82
C GLU A 91 -25.64 -15.24 28.83
N LEU A 92 -25.88 -14.64 27.66
CA LEU A 92 -26.20 -13.23 27.53
C LEU A 92 -27.52 -12.85 28.20
N VAL A 93 -28.53 -13.73 28.17
CA VAL A 93 -29.79 -13.54 28.90
C VAL A 93 -29.57 -13.60 30.41
N LYS A 94 -28.74 -14.56 30.88
CA LYS A 94 -28.38 -14.68 32.30
C LYS A 94 -27.63 -13.46 32.82
N GLU A 95 -26.75 -12.88 32.00
CA GLU A 95 -26.01 -11.66 32.32
C GLU A 95 -26.85 -10.38 32.16
N GLY A 96 -28.10 -10.48 31.70
CA GLY A 96 -29.00 -9.36 31.52
C GLY A 96 -28.67 -8.46 30.32
N ILE A 97 -27.78 -8.92 29.43
CA ILE A 97 -27.40 -8.22 28.20
C ILE A 97 -28.47 -8.43 27.11
N LEU A 98 -29.08 -9.62 27.08
CA LEU A 98 -30.12 -9.98 26.11
C LEU A 98 -31.47 -10.21 26.82
N LEU A 99 -32.56 -9.72 26.24
CA LEU A 99 -33.89 -10.00 26.76
C LEU A 99 -34.33 -11.41 26.36
N PRO A 100 -35.05 -12.15 27.23
CA PRO A 100 -35.44 -13.53 26.96
C PRO A 100 -36.37 -13.69 25.75
N ASP A 101 -37.12 -12.65 25.38
CA ASP A 101 -38.05 -12.63 24.23
C ASP A 101 -37.34 -12.26 22.90
N GLU A 102 -36.10 -11.78 22.97
CA GLU A 102 -35.27 -11.36 21.84
C GLU A 102 -34.13 -12.36 21.55
N ALA A 103 -34.03 -13.43 22.36
CA ALA A 103 -33.09 -14.50 22.11
C ALA A 103 -33.41 -15.15 20.76
N PRO A 104 -32.44 -15.23 19.82
CA PRO A 104 -32.68 -15.89 18.54
C PRO A 104 -33.08 -17.33 18.84
N THR A 105 -34.34 -17.67 18.59
CA THR A 105 -34.79 -19.05 18.59
C THR A 105 -33.90 -19.77 17.59
N ALA A 106 -33.19 -20.78 18.08
CA ALA A 106 -32.18 -21.50 17.31
C ALA A 106 -32.71 -21.75 15.89
N SER A 107 -32.05 -21.13 14.90
CA SER A 107 -32.45 -21.28 13.51
C SER A 107 -32.31 -22.74 13.11
N ALA A 108 -33.36 -23.23 12.45
CA ALA A 108 -33.53 -24.58 11.90
C ALA A 108 -32.38 -25.04 10.99
#